data_AF-A0A4Q3SYP2-F1
#
_entry.id   AF-A0A4Q3SYP2-F1
#
_cell.length_a   1.000
_cell.length_b   1.000
_cell.length_c   1.000
_cell.angle_alpha   90.00
_cell.angle_beta   90.00
_cell.angle_gamma   90.00
#
_symmetry.space_group_name_H-M   'P 1'
#
loop_
_entity.id
_entity.type
_entity.pdbx_description
1 polymer ?
#
loop_
_entity_poly.entity_id
_entity_poly.type
_entity_poly.pdbx_seq_one_letter_code
_entity_poly.pdbx_strand_id
1 'polypeptide(L)'
;MLKLRTILSACLFMTTTMLTAQDVNVQVDFSKNLGPMLMERMALGQGGLSEEPMLANRKTEIKALHPSIIRLFVSEYYEVLPQKGKYHFTTLDSMVNDILATGAKPFMSICLKPKLFFPKIDHDIVEPNDYKGWEEFVSNVVK
;
A
#
# COMPACT_ATOMS: atom_id res chain seq x y z
N MET A 1 1.78 59.89 29.50
CA MET A 1 1.33 58.81 28.58
C MET A 1 2.47 58.37 27.64
N LEU A 2 3.60 57.89 28.19
CA LEU A 2 4.76 57.47 27.38
C LEU A 2 5.51 56.28 28.03
N LYS A 3 4.79 55.30 28.59
CA LYS A 3 5.40 54.12 29.21
C LYS A 3 4.89 52.78 28.68
N LEU A 4 3.82 52.76 27.87
CA LEU A 4 3.22 51.51 27.40
C LEU A 4 3.66 51.10 25.98
N ARG A 5 3.98 52.07 25.10
CA ARG A 5 4.43 51.79 23.72
C ARG A 5 5.88 51.30 23.64
N THR A 6 6.73 51.70 24.59
CA THR A 6 8.14 51.31 24.65
C THR A 6 8.33 49.89 25.17
N ILE A 7 7.45 49.41 26.05
CA ILE A 7 7.51 48.04 26.60
C ILE A 7 7.03 47.03 25.55
N LEU A 8 5.99 47.37 24.78
CA LEU A 8 5.46 46.46 23.74
C LEU A 8 6.42 46.25 22.56
N SER A 9 7.26 47.23 22.25
CA SER A 9 8.23 47.12 21.14
C SER A 9 9.48 46.32 21.52
N ALA A 10 9.81 46.22 22.81
CA ALA A 10 10.94 45.43 23.30
C ALA A 10 10.61 43.93 23.42
N CYS A 11 9.34 43.57 23.62
CA CYS A 11 8.93 42.16 23.75
C CYS A 11 8.80 41.41 22.41
N LEU A 12 8.75 42.11 21.27
CA LEU A 12 8.53 41.45 19.97
C LEU A 12 9.82 41.05 19.24
N PHE A 13 11.00 41.36 19.80
CA PHE A 13 12.29 41.10 19.14
C PHE A 13 13.09 39.91 19.69
N MET A 14 12.55 39.13 20.63
CA MET A 14 13.38 38.17 21.38
C MET A 14 12.96 36.70 21.33
N THR A 15 12.07 36.30 20.41
CA THR A 15 11.68 34.89 20.27
C THR A 15 11.59 34.42 18.82
N THR A 16 12.55 34.81 17.98
CA THR A 16 12.93 33.97 16.83
C THR A 16 13.89 32.90 17.36
N THR A 17 13.35 31.81 17.91
CA THR A 17 14.10 30.57 18.05
C THR A 17 14.37 30.06 16.64
N MET A 18 15.58 30.29 16.13
CA MET A 18 16.04 29.51 14.98
C MET A 18 16.09 28.06 15.45
N LEU A 19 15.14 27.24 15.01
CA LEU A 19 15.29 25.78 15.03
C LEU A 19 16.47 25.47 14.11
N THR A 20 17.67 25.43 14.69
CA THR A 20 18.83 24.90 13.99
C THR A 20 18.73 23.38 14.03
N ALA A 21 18.95 22.73 12.89
CA ALA A 21 19.05 21.28 12.86
C ALA A 21 20.17 20.87 13.83
N GLN A 22 19.89 19.88 14.68
CA GLN A 22 20.88 19.40 15.62
C GLN A 22 21.92 18.59 14.86
N ASP A 23 23.19 18.99 14.96
CA ASP A 23 24.29 18.23 14.36
C ASP A 23 24.40 16.88 15.06
N VAL A 24 24.39 15.79 14.27
CA VAL A 24 24.58 14.43 14.75
C VAL A 24 25.82 13.83 14.12
N ASN A 25 26.70 13.26 14.95
CA ASN A 25 27.87 12.54 14.49
C ASN A 25 27.50 11.06 14.27
N VAL A 26 27.59 10.59 13.02
CA VAL A 26 27.33 9.18 12.66
C VAL A 26 28.65 8.51 12.30
N GLN A 27 28.98 7.43 13.00
CA GLN A 27 30.14 6.58 12.70
C GLN A 27 29.66 5.19 12.29
N VAL A 28 30.24 4.66 11.21
CA VAL A 28 29.98 3.31 10.71
C VAL A 28 31.27 2.52 10.79
N ASP A 29 31.27 1.42 11.53
CA ASP A 29 32.42 0.55 11.73
C ASP A 29 32.25 -0.73 10.90
N PHE A 30 32.92 -0.79 9.75
CA PHE A 30 32.88 -1.93 8.84
C PHE A 30 33.66 -3.16 9.35
N SER A 31 34.42 -3.03 10.44
CA SER A 31 35.12 -4.16 11.05
C SER A 31 34.21 -5.02 11.95
N LYS A 32 33.02 -4.50 12.29
CA LYS A 32 32.05 -5.18 13.16
C LYS A 32 30.93 -5.82 12.33
N ASN A 33 30.80 -7.15 12.44
CA ASN A 33 29.67 -7.88 11.89
C ASN A 33 28.56 -8.00 12.95
N LEU A 34 27.40 -7.38 12.70
CA LEU A 34 26.24 -7.39 13.60
C LEU A 34 25.18 -8.46 13.23
N GLY A 35 25.49 -9.32 12.26
CA GLY A 35 24.55 -10.29 11.70
C GLY A 35 23.79 -9.77 10.46
N PRO A 36 22.91 -10.60 9.88
CA PRO A 36 22.19 -10.25 8.67
C PRO A 36 21.15 -9.14 8.92
N MET A 37 20.96 -8.25 7.95
CA MET A 37 19.94 -7.19 7.99
C MET A 37 18.50 -7.72 7.90
N LEU A 38 18.34 -8.99 7.48
CA LEU A 38 17.05 -9.67 7.34
C LEU A 38 16.08 -8.91 6.41
N MET A 39 16.60 -8.33 5.32
CA MET A 39 15.83 -7.54 4.35
C MET A 39 14.69 -8.36 3.72
N GLU A 40 14.82 -9.68 3.69
CA GLU A 40 13.75 -10.57 3.26
C GLU A 40 12.50 -10.43 4.11
N ARG A 41 12.58 -9.97 5.37
CA ARG A 41 11.41 -9.74 6.23
C ARG A 41 10.60 -8.51 5.84
N MET A 42 11.01 -7.78 4.81
CA MET A 42 10.24 -6.67 4.27
C MET A 42 9.06 -7.17 3.43
N ALA A 43 7.92 -6.50 3.61
CA ALA A 43 6.76 -6.65 2.76
C ALA A 43 6.51 -5.35 2.00
N LEU A 44 6.11 -5.47 0.73
CA LEU A 44 5.65 -4.33 -0.06
C LEU A 44 4.13 -4.37 -0.18
N GLY A 45 3.50 -3.20 -0.29
CA GLY A 45 2.08 -3.07 -0.56
C GLY A 45 1.85 -2.44 -1.92
N GLN A 46 1.04 -3.08 -2.74
CA GLN A 46 0.55 -2.53 -4.00
C GLN A 46 -0.96 -2.27 -3.85
N GLY A 47 -1.35 -1.00 -3.94
CA GLY A 47 -2.74 -0.56 -4.00
C GLY A 47 -2.90 0.65 -4.93
N GLY A 48 -4.10 1.22 -4.97
CA GLY A 48 -4.45 2.32 -5.87
C GLY A 48 -5.06 1.83 -7.20
N LEU A 49 -5.59 2.78 -7.98
CA LEU A 49 -6.10 2.53 -9.33
C LEU A 49 -5.02 2.97 -10.32
N SER A 50 -4.70 2.13 -11.30
CA SER A 50 -3.78 2.46 -12.38
C SER A 50 -4.39 1.99 -13.71
N GLU A 51 -4.19 2.78 -14.75
CA GLU A 51 -4.54 2.41 -16.11
C GLU A 51 -3.50 1.46 -16.73
N GLU A 52 -2.31 1.38 -16.13
CA GLU A 52 -1.17 0.56 -16.58
C GLU A 52 -0.90 -0.62 -15.65
N PRO A 53 -0.33 -1.74 -16.14
CA PRO A 53 0.11 -2.85 -15.29
C PRO A 53 1.14 -2.40 -14.25
N MET A 54 0.73 -2.38 -12.97
CA MET A 54 1.43 -1.63 -11.92
C MET A 54 2.84 -2.12 -11.62
N LEU A 55 3.12 -3.41 -11.79
CA LEU A 55 4.42 -4.00 -11.47
C LEU A 55 5.26 -4.35 -12.70
N ALA A 56 4.64 -4.48 -13.87
CA ALA A 56 5.27 -5.06 -15.06
C ALA A 56 6.60 -4.39 -15.44
N ASN A 57 6.66 -3.06 -15.34
CA ASN A 57 7.82 -2.24 -15.74
C ASN A 57 8.86 -2.01 -14.63
N ARG A 58 8.69 -2.66 -13.46
CA ARG A 58 9.55 -2.47 -12.27
C ARG A 58 10.01 -3.80 -11.64
N LYS A 59 9.80 -4.93 -12.30
CA LYS A 59 10.08 -6.26 -11.74
C LYS A 59 11.52 -6.44 -11.31
N THR A 60 12.48 -5.94 -12.10
CA THR A 60 13.91 -6.06 -11.82
C THR A 60 14.29 -5.31 -10.56
N GLU A 61 13.79 -4.08 -10.41
CA GLU A 61 14.04 -3.21 -9.27
C GLU A 61 13.39 -3.77 -8.01
N ILE A 62 12.14 -4.24 -8.11
CA ILE A 62 11.43 -4.85 -6.99
C ILE A 62 12.12 -6.14 -6.54
N LYS A 63 12.58 -6.96 -7.49
CA LYS A 63 13.34 -8.18 -7.18
C LYS A 63 14.62 -7.89 -6.40
N ALA A 64 15.31 -6.78 -6.70
CA ALA A 64 16.53 -6.39 -5.99
C ALA A 64 16.30 -6.06 -4.50
N LEU A 65 15.06 -5.73 -4.11
CA LEU A 65 14.68 -5.51 -2.71
C LEU A 65 14.50 -6.82 -1.93
N HIS A 66 14.52 -7.98 -2.60
CA HIS A 66 14.28 -9.30 -2.02
C HIS A 66 13.01 -9.38 -1.14
N PRO A 67 11.85 -8.87 -1.58
CA PRO A 67 10.64 -8.90 -0.75
C PRO A 67 10.16 -10.33 -0.53
N SER A 68 9.87 -10.71 0.72
CA SER A 68 9.22 -12.01 0.97
C SER A 68 7.76 -12.02 0.52
N ILE A 69 7.08 -10.88 0.67
CA ILE A 69 5.65 -10.75 0.43
C ILE A 69 5.38 -9.45 -0.32
N ILE A 70 4.47 -9.52 -1.30
CA ILE A 70 3.82 -8.35 -1.88
C ILE A 70 2.32 -8.47 -1.61
N ARG A 71 1.78 -7.52 -0.85
CA ARG A 71 0.35 -7.40 -0.61
C ARG A 71 -0.33 -6.76 -1.81
N LEU A 72 -1.27 -7.49 -2.39
CA LEU A 72 -2.10 -7.06 -3.51
C LEU A 72 -3.50 -6.73 -3.03
N PHE A 73 -3.99 -5.52 -3.31
CA PHE A 73 -5.41 -5.20 -3.20
C PHE A 73 -6.11 -5.71 -4.46
N VAL A 74 -6.86 -6.80 -4.34
CA VAL A 74 -7.74 -7.29 -5.41
C VAL A 74 -8.95 -6.36 -5.43
N SER A 75 -8.96 -5.43 -6.39
CA SER A 75 -9.98 -4.40 -6.57
C SER A 75 -10.88 -4.68 -7.77
N GLU A 76 -11.84 -3.78 -8.01
CA GLU A 76 -12.75 -3.80 -9.17
C GLU A 76 -12.03 -3.77 -10.52
N TYR A 77 -10.78 -3.28 -10.58
CA TYR A 77 -9.96 -3.26 -11.79
C TYR A 77 -9.80 -4.64 -12.44
N TYR A 78 -9.71 -5.70 -11.63
CA TYR A 78 -9.50 -7.05 -12.13
C TYR A 78 -10.77 -7.67 -12.74
N GLU A 79 -11.94 -7.09 -12.45
CA GLU A 79 -13.25 -7.54 -12.93
C GLU A 79 -13.42 -9.06 -12.83
N VAL A 80 -13.14 -9.64 -11.65
CA VAL A 80 -13.04 -11.11 -11.49
C VAL A 80 -14.36 -11.84 -11.75
N LEU A 81 -15.50 -11.18 -11.49
CA LEU A 81 -16.85 -11.71 -11.67
C LEU A 81 -17.71 -10.73 -12.48
N PRO A 82 -17.54 -10.65 -13.82
CA PRO A 82 -18.32 -9.75 -14.67
C PRO A 82 -19.81 -10.16 -14.72
N GLN A 83 -20.10 -11.46 -14.61
CA GLN A 83 -21.45 -12.01 -14.64
C GLN A 83 -21.54 -13.23 -13.72
N LYS A 84 -22.75 -13.54 -13.23
CA LYS A 84 -22.98 -14.70 -12.35
C LYS A 84 -22.46 -15.99 -13.01
N GLY A 85 -21.56 -16.69 -12.33
CA GLY A 85 -20.98 -17.96 -12.80
C GLY A 85 -19.93 -17.83 -13.91
N LYS A 86 -19.60 -16.61 -14.38
CA LYS A 86 -18.58 -16.37 -15.39
C LYS A 86 -17.42 -15.60 -14.78
N TYR A 87 -16.32 -16.29 -14.51
CA TYR A 87 -15.11 -15.71 -13.92
C TYR A 87 -14.13 -15.24 -14.99
N HIS A 88 -13.38 -14.18 -14.67
CA HIS A 88 -12.32 -13.64 -15.50
C HIS A 88 -11.06 -13.45 -14.65
N PHE A 89 -10.01 -14.23 -14.93
CA PHE A 89 -8.78 -14.19 -14.14
C PHE A 89 -7.58 -13.59 -14.88
N THR A 90 -7.66 -13.34 -16.20
CA THR A 90 -6.53 -12.92 -17.03
C THR A 90 -5.70 -11.78 -16.42
N THR A 91 -6.37 -10.70 -15.99
CA THR A 91 -5.69 -9.51 -15.44
C THR A 91 -5.13 -9.79 -14.04
N LEU A 92 -5.86 -10.55 -13.22
CA LEU A 92 -5.42 -10.90 -11.86
C LEU A 92 -4.22 -11.85 -11.92
N ASP A 93 -4.28 -12.86 -12.78
CA ASP A 93 -3.20 -13.82 -13.01
C ASP A 93 -1.96 -13.12 -13.54
N SER A 94 -2.10 -12.15 -14.43
CA SER A 94 -0.96 -11.35 -14.90
C SER A 94 -0.26 -10.62 -13.74
N MET A 95 -1.03 -9.99 -12.84
CA MET A 95 -0.47 -9.31 -11.66
C MET A 95 0.19 -10.31 -10.68
N VAL A 96 -0.46 -11.45 -10.43
CA VAL A 96 0.08 -12.51 -9.57
C VAL A 96 1.39 -13.06 -10.15
N ASN A 97 1.44 -13.30 -11.45
CA ASN A 97 2.65 -13.75 -12.13
C ASN A 97 3.77 -12.71 -12.05
N ASP A 98 3.46 -11.42 -12.15
CA ASP A 98 4.43 -10.36 -11.96
C ASP A 98 5.00 -10.34 -10.54
N ILE A 99 4.17 -10.54 -9.51
CA ILE A 99 4.62 -10.68 -8.10
C ILE A 99 5.54 -11.90 -7.95
N LEU A 100 5.13 -13.05 -8.48
CA LEU A 100 5.92 -14.28 -8.40
C LEU A 100 7.28 -14.13 -9.11
N ALA A 101 7.32 -13.40 -10.22
CA ALA A 101 8.56 -13.12 -10.95
C ALA A 101 9.57 -12.28 -10.14
N THR A 102 9.12 -11.53 -9.12
CA THR A 102 10.03 -10.83 -8.20
C THR A 102 10.62 -11.74 -7.13
N GLY A 103 10.15 -12.99 -7.02
CA GLY A 103 10.50 -13.93 -5.95
C GLY A 103 9.65 -13.79 -4.68
N ALA A 104 8.67 -12.88 -4.67
CA ALA A 104 7.78 -12.68 -3.54
C ALA A 104 6.57 -13.63 -3.58
N LYS A 105 5.99 -13.86 -2.41
CA LYS A 105 4.67 -14.49 -2.30
C LYS A 105 3.57 -13.42 -2.37
N PRO A 106 2.51 -13.63 -3.17
CA PRO A 106 1.36 -12.74 -3.17
C PRO A 106 0.57 -12.89 -1.87
N PHE A 107 0.29 -11.77 -1.20
CA PHE A 107 -0.72 -11.69 -0.13
C PHE A 107 -1.96 -11.02 -0.72
N MET A 108 -2.96 -11.83 -1.06
CA MET A 108 -4.17 -11.39 -1.75
C MET A 108 -5.18 -10.81 -0.74
N SER A 109 -5.43 -9.51 -0.80
CA SER A 109 -6.49 -8.86 -0.02
C SER A 109 -7.71 -8.65 -0.90
N ILE A 110 -8.80 -9.37 -0.64
CA ILE A 110 -10.08 -9.18 -1.34
C ILE A 110 -10.67 -7.84 -0.91
N CYS A 111 -10.54 -6.84 -1.78
CA CYS A 111 -10.93 -5.46 -1.53
C CYS A 111 -11.83 -4.96 -2.66
N LEU A 112 -12.85 -5.75 -3.00
CA LEU A 112 -13.72 -5.49 -4.14
C LEU A 112 -15.20 -5.70 -3.78
N LYS A 113 -16.07 -4.91 -4.39
CA LYS A 113 -17.54 -4.97 -4.26
C LYS A 113 -18.16 -5.23 -5.64
N PRO A 114 -18.26 -6.50 -6.11
CA PRO A 114 -18.86 -6.81 -7.41
C PRO A 114 -20.29 -6.28 -7.47
N LYS A 115 -20.68 -5.69 -8.60
CA LYS A 115 -22.05 -5.16 -8.81
C LYS A 115 -23.14 -6.20 -8.58
N LEU A 116 -22.83 -7.49 -8.76
CA LEU A 116 -23.74 -8.60 -8.47
C LEU A 116 -24.17 -8.62 -7.00
N PHE A 117 -23.24 -8.33 -6.08
CA PHE A 117 -23.47 -8.35 -4.63
C PHE A 117 -23.70 -6.96 -4.04
N PHE A 118 -23.17 -5.92 -4.70
CA PHE A 118 -23.24 -4.52 -4.31
C PHE A 118 -23.74 -3.67 -5.50
N PRO A 119 -25.06 -3.67 -5.79
CA PRO A 119 -25.61 -3.06 -7.00
C PRO A 119 -25.56 -1.53 -7.02
N LYS A 120 -25.25 -0.89 -5.89
CA LYS A 120 -25.14 0.56 -5.73
C LYS A 120 -23.73 0.91 -5.27
N ILE A 121 -23.16 1.97 -5.84
CA ILE A 121 -21.91 2.56 -5.35
C ILE A 121 -22.27 3.39 -4.12
N ASP A 122 -22.15 2.76 -2.96
CA ASP A 122 -22.47 3.34 -1.66
C ASP A 122 -21.49 2.80 -0.63
N HIS A 123 -20.81 3.71 0.08
CA HIS A 123 -19.81 3.35 1.07
C HIS A 123 -20.42 2.79 2.36
N ASP A 124 -21.68 3.12 2.64
CA ASP A 124 -22.41 2.65 3.82
C ASP A 124 -22.95 1.22 3.63
N ILE A 125 -23.05 0.73 2.40
CA ILE A 125 -23.39 -0.67 2.11
C ILE A 125 -22.14 -1.53 2.29
N VAL A 126 -21.96 -2.08 3.49
CA VAL A 126 -20.81 -2.93 3.85
C VAL A 126 -21.07 -4.43 3.71
N GLU A 127 -22.31 -4.83 3.49
CA GLU A 127 -22.73 -6.23 3.37
C GLU A 127 -23.21 -6.57 1.95
N PRO A 128 -22.94 -7.78 1.44
CA PRO A 128 -23.47 -8.22 0.16
C PRO A 128 -24.99 -8.46 0.24
N ASN A 129 -25.69 -8.27 -0.86
CA ASN A 129 -27.12 -8.62 -0.96
C ASN A 129 -27.40 -10.15 -0.92
N ASP A 130 -26.37 -10.98 -1.09
CA ASP A 130 -26.41 -12.44 -1.10
C ASP A 130 -25.10 -13.01 -0.51
N TYR A 131 -25.14 -13.36 0.78
CA TYR A 131 -23.99 -13.94 1.48
C TYR A 131 -23.56 -15.31 0.93
N LYS A 132 -24.50 -16.14 0.48
CA LYS A 132 -24.19 -17.47 -0.04
C LYS A 132 -23.48 -17.35 -1.39
N GLY A 133 -23.97 -16.47 -2.26
CA GLY A 133 -23.31 -16.16 -3.51
C GLY A 133 -21.93 -15.51 -3.29
N TRP A 134 -21.79 -14.64 -2.29
CA TRP A 134 -20.50 -14.06 -1.92
C TRP A 134 -19.49 -15.12 -1.45
N GLU A 135 -19.92 -16.06 -0.58
CA GLU A 135 -19.10 -17.16 -0.11
C GLU A 135 -18.66 -18.07 -1.27
N GLU A 136 -19.58 -18.41 -2.18
CA GLU A 136 -19.27 -19.19 -3.39
C GLU A 136 -18.26 -18.45 -4.29
N PHE A 137 -18.43 -17.13 -4.45
CA PHE A 137 -17.49 -16.29 -5.18
C PHE A 137 -16.08 -16.34 -4.57
N VAL A 138 -15.95 -16.08 -3.27
CA VAL A 138 -14.65 -16.12 -2.57
C VAL A 138 -14.03 -17.51 -2.68
N SER A 139 -14.82 -18.58 -2.53
CA SER A 139 -14.35 -19.96 -2.70
C SER A 139 -13.77 -20.21 -4.10
N ASN A 140 -14.42 -19.72 -5.15
CA ASN A 140 -13.95 -19.91 -6.52
C ASN A 140 -12.73 -19.04 -6.87
N VAL A 141 -12.50 -17.92 -6.19
CA VAL A 141 -11.28 -17.11 -6.36
C VAL A 141 -10.07 -17.77 -5.72
N VAL A 142 -10.26 -18.55 -4.65
CA VAL A 142 -9.16 -19.15 -3.86
C VAL A 142 -8.79 -20.57 -4.30
N LYS A 143 -9.67 -21.28 -5.01
CA LYS A 143 -9.42 -22.63 -5.55
C LYS A 143 -8.29 -22.65 -6.56
#